data_AF-A0A947EYG1-F1
#
_entry.id   AF-A0A947EYG1-F1
#
_cell.length_a   1.000
_cell.length_b   1.000
_cell.length_c   1.000
_cell.angle_alpha   90.00
_cell.angle_beta   90.00
_cell.angle_gamma   90.00
#
_symmetry.space_group_name_H-M   'P 1'
#
loop_
_entity.id
_entity.type
_entity.pdbx_description
1 polymer ?
#
loop_
_entity_poly.entity_id
_entity_poly.type
_entity_poly.pdbx_seq_one_letter_code
_entity_poly.pdbx_strand_id
1 'polypeptide(L)' 'MYDQDELTFLVEESLLDTCGAINVEYVDAGPRSGFGISSTNPIGGGGCSSGSCDSGSCG' A
#
# COMPACT_ATOMS: atom_id res chain seq x y z
N MET A 1 -6.02 -13.36 -10.52
CA MET A 1 -5.47 -13.83 -9.23
C MET A 1 -3.97 -13.90 -9.40
N TYR A 2 -3.22 -13.38 -8.43
CA TYR A 2 -1.76 -13.37 -8.47
C TYR A 2 -1.24 -14.11 -7.24
N ASP A 3 -0.44 -15.15 -7.46
CA ASP A 3 0.16 -15.96 -6.40
C ASP A 3 1.59 -15.50 -6.13
N GLN A 4 1.88 -15.20 -4.86
CA GLN A 4 3.23 -14.96 -4.35
C GLN A 4 3.38 -15.80 -3.07
N ASP A 5 4.28 -16.78 -3.12
CA ASP A 5 4.46 -17.79 -2.08
C ASP A 5 3.15 -18.53 -1.71
N GLU A 6 2.69 -18.40 -0.46
CA GLU A 6 1.47 -19.03 0.07
C GLU A 6 0.26 -18.07 0.04
N LEU A 7 0.42 -16.88 -0.56
CA LEU A 7 -0.59 -15.82 -0.57
C LEU A 7 -1.14 -15.58 -1.98
N THR A 8 -2.47 -15.60 -2.09
CA THR A 8 -3.19 -15.24 -3.32
C THR A 8 -3.77 -13.84 -3.17
N PHE A 9 -3.41 -12.94 -4.09
CA PHE A 9 -3.93 -11.58 -4.16
C PHE A 9 -5.04 -11.46 -5.20
N LEU A 10 -6.13 -10.81 -4.81
CA LEU A 10 -7.25 -10.48 -5.69
C LEU A 10 -7.21 -8.98 -5.96
N VAL A 11 -7.09 -8.63 -7.24
CA VAL A 11 -7.09 -7.26 -7.73
C VAL A 11 -8.20 -7.16 -8.77
N GLU A 12 -8.96 -6.07 -8.71
CA GLU A 12 -10.01 -5.78 -9.69
C GLU A 12 -9.35 -5.31 -11.01
N GLU A 13 -9.88 -5.75 -12.14
CA GLU A 13 -9.23 -5.58 -13.46
C GLU A 13 -9.08 -4.11 -13.85
N SER A 14 -10.12 -3.30 -13.67
CA SER A 14 -10.06 -1.87 -14.01
C SER A 14 -9.06 -1.09 -13.13
N LEU A 15 -8.91 -1.50 -11.88
CA LEU A 15 -7.94 -0.95 -10.96
C LEU A 15 -6.52 -1.33 -11.38
N LEU A 16 -6.30 -2.56 -11.85
CA LEU A 16 -4.99 -3.01 -12.33
C LEU A 16 -4.56 -2.25 -13.59
N ASP A 17 -5.49 -2.02 -14.52
CA ASP A 17 -5.23 -1.21 -15.71
C ASP A 17 -4.83 0.23 -15.34
N THR A 18 -5.45 0.77 -14.28
CA THR A 18 -5.18 2.13 -13.80
C THR A 18 -3.84 2.22 -13.06
N CYS A 19 -3.56 1.28 -12.17
CA CYS A 19 -2.38 1.27 -11.28
C CYS A 19 -1.10 0.79 -11.97
N GLY A 20 -1.21 -0.02 -13.03
CA GLY A 20 -0.08 -0.75 -13.60
C GLY A 20 0.46 -1.82 -12.65
N ALA A 21 1.76 -2.11 -12.71
CA ALA A 21 2.36 -3.12 -11.85
C ALA A 21 2.26 -2.69 -10.37
N ILE A 22 1.77 -3.60 -9.53
CA ILE A 22 1.62 -3.43 -8.09
C ILE A 22 2.72 -4.24 -7.40
N ASN A 23 3.48 -3.59 -6.53
CA ASN A 23 4.45 -4.23 -5.66
C ASN A 23 3.92 -4.24 -4.23
N VAL A 24 3.93 -5.41 -3.60
CA VAL A 24 3.50 -5.62 -2.23
C VAL A 24 4.70 -6.11 -1.45
N GLU A 25 5.10 -5.36 -0.43
CA GLU A 25 6.20 -5.70 0.47
C GLU A 25 5.71 -5.72 1.92
N TYR A 26 6.20 -6.67 2.72
CA TYR A 26 6.01 -6.61 4.16
C TYR A 26 7.15 -5.83 4.78
N VAL A 27 6.84 -4.68 5.38
CA VAL A 27 7.80 -3.85 6.10
C VAL A 27 7.74 -4.25 7.56
N ASP A 28 8.84 -4.83 8.08
CA ASP A 28 8.97 -5.12 9.50
C ASP A 28 9.61 -3.93 10.23
N ALA A 29 8.80 -3.23 11.02
CA ALA A 29 9.18 -2.06 11.81
C ALA A 29 8.65 -2.16 13.25
N GLY A 30 8.58 -3.38 13.79
CA GLY A 30 8.06 -3.66 15.14
C GLY A 30 6.57 -3.32 15.30
N PRO A 31 6.18 -2.36 16.17
CA PRO A 31 4.78 -1.97 16.32
C PRO A 31 4.16 -1.35 15.06
N ARG A 32 4.98 -0.96 14.07
CA ARG A 32 4.57 -0.38 12.79
C ARG A 32 4.61 -1.35 11.62
N SER A 33 4.87 -2.63 11.88
CA SER A 33 5.00 -3.59 10.79
C SER A 33 3.70 -3.71 10.01
N GLY A 34 3.80 -3.79 8.69
CA GLY A 34 2.62 -3.82 7.82
C GLY A 34 2.98 -3.99 6.35
N PHE A 35 1.96 -4.02 5.51
CA PHE A 35 2.14 -4.11 4.07
C PHE A 35 2.37 -2.72 3.47
N GLY A 36 3.54 -2.53 2.87
CA GLY A 36 3.80 -1.47 1.92
C GLY A 36 3.23 -1.86 0.56
N ILE A 37 2.37 -1.01 -0.01
CA ILE A 37 1.80 -1.22 -1.34
C ILE A 37 2.21 -0.03 -2.19
N SER A 38 2.83 -0.31 -3.33
CA SER A 38 3.19 0.70 -4.34
C SER A 38 2.73 0.25 -5.71
N SER A 39 2.41 1.21 -6.57
CA SER A 39 2.03 0.95 -7.96
C SER A 39 2.86 1.80 -8.91
N THR A 40 3.03 1.31 -10.14
CA THR A 40 3.77 2.03 -11.18
C THR A 40 3.10 3.38 -11.48
N ASN A 41 1.77 3.40 -11.48
CA ASN A 41 0.95 4.58 -11.63
C ASN A 41 0.14 4.79 -10.33
N PRO A 42 0.61 5.62 -9.39
CA PRO A 42 -0.12 5.88 -8.16
C PRO A 42 -1.40 6.65 -8.48
N ILE A 43 -2.54 6.04 -8.19
CA ILE A 43 -3.84 6.71 -8.15
C ILE A 43 -3.85 7.56 -6.88
N GLY A 44 -3.69 8.87 -7.06
CA GLY A 44 -3.45 9.86 -5.99
C GLY A 44 -4.05 9.51 -4.63
N GLY A 45 -3.20 9.46 -3.59
CA GLY A 45 -3.59 9.13 -2.23
C GLY A 45 -4.03 10.35 -1.45
N GLY A 46 -5.07 10.18 -0.62
CA GLY A 46 -5.41 11.17 0.41
C GLY A 46 -4.24 11.31 1.37
N GLY A 47 -3.44 12.36 1.19
CA GLY A 47 -2.44 12.73 2.18
C GLY A 47 -3.15 12.97 3.51
N CYS A 48 -2.59 12.45 4.61
CA CYS A 48 -2.90 13.02 5.90
C CYS A 48 -2.58 14.51 5.79
N SER A 49 -3.59 15.37 5.99
CA SER A 49 -3.40 16.82 5.95
C SER A 49 -2.17 17.16 6.79
N SER A 50 -1.28 18.00 6.26
CA SER A 50 0.00 18.40 6.86
C SER A 50 -0.12 19.08 8.24
N GLY A 51 -1.32 19.10 8.84
CA GLY A 51 -1.62 19.59 10.18
C GLY A 51 -2.62 18.73 10.96
N SER A 52 -2.87 17.47 10.56
CA SER A 52 -3.74 16.54 11.32
C SER A 52 -2.97 15.43 12.03
N CYS A 53 -1.66 15.29 11.78
CA CYS A 53 -0.76 14.73 12.78
C CYS A 53 -0.50 15.84 13.81
N ASP A 54 -1.38 15.92 14.81
CA ASP A 54 -0.96 16.47 16.08
C ASP A 54 0.35 15.77 16.47
N SER A 55 1.26 16.52 17.06
CA SER A 55 2.67 16.21 17.34
C SER A 55 2.98 14.91 18.11
N GLY A 56 2.02 14.00 18.26
CA GLY A 56 2.17 12.67 18.85
C GLY A 56 1.80 11.55 17.88
N SER A 57 2.82 10.79 17.48
CA SER A 57 2.71 9.36 17.17
C SER A 57 1.98 8.96 15.88
N CYS A 58 2.68 9.10 14.74
CA CYS A 58 2.67 8.03 13.72
C CYS A 58 3.75 7.02 14.13
N GLY A 59 3.47 6.41 15.28
CA GLY A 59 4.29 5.42 15.95
C GLY A 59 3.95 4.02 15.53
#